data_AF-A0A367LV83-F1
#
_entry.id   AF-A0A367LV83-F1
#
_cell.length_a   1.000
_cell.length_b   1.000
_cell.length_c   1.000
_cell.angle_alpha   90.00
_cell.angle_beta   90.00
_cell.angle_gamma   90.00
#
_symmetry.space_group_name_H-M   'P 1'
#
loop_
_entity.id
_entity.type
_entity.pdbx_description
1 polymer ?
#
loop_
_entity_poly.entity_id
_entity_poly.type
_entity_poly.pdbx_seq_one_letter_code
_entity_poly.pdbx_strand_id
1 'polypeptide(L)'
;RAVVKAAIEGREMQVEDVVRIADEASEVLQFNRALLQGAIENITQGISVVDQSLRLVAWNHRYLELFEYPDGLIYVGRPIADIIRYNADRGLCGPGDPDM
;
A
#
# COMPACT_ATOMS: atom_id res chain seq x y z
N ARG A 1 25.58 1.13 -18.75
CA ARG A 1 27.06 1.05 -18.58
C ARG A 1 27.80 2.26 -19.20
N ALA A 2 27.15 3.42 -19.30
CA ALA A 2 27.71 4.65 -19.88
C ALA A 2 28.22 5.65 -18.82
N VAL A 3 27.55 5.73 -17.67
CA VAL A 3 27.86 6.66 -16.56
C VAL A 3 29.26 6.46 -15.98
N VAL A 4 29.70 5.21 -15.83
CA VAL A 4 31.04 4.87 -15.31
C VAL A 4 32.13 5.26 -16.32
N LYS A 5 31.82 5.30 -17.63
CA LYS A 5 32.81 5.61 -18.66
C LYS A 5 33.08 7.12 -18.77
N ALA A 6 32.04 7.95 -18.59
CA ALA A 6 32.16 9.41 -18.63
C ALA A 6 32.90 9.97 -17.40
N ALA A 7 32.65 9.42 -16.20
CA ALA A 7 33.30 9.86 -14.97
C ALA A 7 34.82 9.55 -14.92
N ILE A 8 35.28 8.53 -15.65
CA ILE A 8 36.69 8.12 -15.67
C ILE A 8 37.51 8.89 -16.72
N GLU A 9 36.88 9.48 -17.74
CA GLU A 9 37.58 10.10 -18.87
C GLU A 9 37.71 11.64 -18.81
N GLY A 10 37.23 12.30 -17.75
CA GLY A 10 37.47 13.75 -17.54
C GLY A 10 36.91 14.67 -18.64
N ARG A 11 36.00 14.18 -19.49
CA ARG A 11 35.29 14.99 -20.49
C ARG A 11 34.10 15.69 -19.82
N GLU A 12 33.94 17.00 -20.06
CA GLU A 12 32.72 17.73 -19.68
C GLU A 12 31.48 16.94 -20.12
N MET A 13 30.54 16.72 -19.21
CA MET A 13 29.25 16.10 -19.53
C MET A 13 28.59 16.91 -20.64
N GLN A 14 28.45 16.32 -21.83
CA GLN A 14 27.76 16.99 -22.94
C GLN A 14 26.27 17.05 -22.62
N VAL A 15 25.59 18.08 -23.11
CA VAL A 15 24.14 18.29 -22.89
C VAL A 15 23.33 17.03 -23.29
N GLU A 16 23.79 16.33 -24.33
CA GLU A 16 23.21 15.07 -24.82
C GLU A 16 23.28 13.93 -23.78
N ASP A 17 24.36 13.86 -22.99
CA ASP A 17 24.49 12.87 -21.92
C ASP A 17 23.55 13.18 -20.76
N VAL A 18 23.36 14.46 -20.45
CA VAL A 18 22.43 14.89 -19.39
C VAL A 18 20.99 14.58 -19.78
N VAL A 19 20.60 14.85 -21.03
CA VAL A 19 19.26 14.52 -21.55
C VAL A 19 19.03 13.02 -21.52
N ARG A 20 19.99 12.21 -22.00
CA ARG A 20 19.90 10.75 -21.98
C ARG A 20 19.77 10.20 -20.55
N ILE A 21 20.51 10.75 -19.59
CA ILE A 21 20.42 10.35 -18.18
C ILE A 21 19.06 10.75 -17.58
N ALA A 22 18.55 11.93 -17.90
CA ALA A 22 17.25 12.40 -17.44
C ALA A 22 16.11 11.54 -17.99
N ASP A 23 16.18 11.14 -19.26
CA ASP A 23 15.21 10.24 -19.89
C ASP A 23 15.25 8.85 -19.25
N GLU A 24 16.44 8.27 -19.07
CA GLU A 24 16.64 6.98 -18.37
C GLU A 24 16.07 7.02 -16.93
N ALA A 25 16.29 8.11 -16.20
CA ALA A 25 15.74 8.29 -14.85
C ALA A 25 14.20 8.46 -14.86
N SER A 26 13.67 9.18 -15.85
CA SER A 26 12.24 9.40 -16.03
C SER A 26 11.51 8.09 -16.37
N GLU A 27 12.08 7.25 -17.23
CA GLU A 27 11.55 5.92 -17.55
C GLU A 27 11.51 5.00 -16.32
N VAL A 28 12.57 4.99 -15.51
CA VAL A 28 12.61 4.20 -14.26
C VAL A 28 11.57 4.70 -13.25
N LEU A 29 11.39 6.02 -13.14
CA LEU A 29 10.35 6.61 -12.27
C LEU A 29 8.94 6.27 -12.76
N GLN A 30 8.70 6.36 -14.07
CA GLN A 30 7.42 6.00 -14.68
C GLN A 30 7.11 4.51 -14.50
N PHE A 31 8.11 3.63 -14.68
CA PHE A 31 7.98 2.19 -14.45
C PHE A 31 7.67 1.87 -12.98
N ASN A 32 8.41 2.45 -12.03
CA ASN A 32 8.13 2.28 -10.60
C ASN A 32 6.74 2.81 -10.22
N ARG A 33 6.32 3.93 -10.79
CA ARG A 33 4.98 4.48 -10.59
C ARG A 33 3.91 3.54 -11.14
N ALA A 34 4.12 2.98 -12.34
CA ALA A 34 3.19 2.02 -12.94
C ALA A 34 3.12 0.70 -12.15
N LEU A 35 4.23 0.21 -11.60
CA LEU A 35 4.26 -0.95 -10.71
C LEU A 35 3.55 -0.68 -9.38
N LEU A 36 3.80 0.47 -8.74
CA LEU A 36 3.13 0.86 -7.50
C LEU A 36 1.64 1.06 -7.72
N GLN A 37 1.26 1.71 -8.82
CA GLN A 37 -0.12 1.90 -9.24
C GLN A 37 -0.79 0.55 -9.51
N GLY A 38 -0.16 -0.34 -10.29
CA GLY A 38 -0.67 -1.67 -10.61
C GLY A 38 -0.74 -2.62 -9.40
N ALA A 39 0.16 -2.47 -8.42
CA ALA A 39 0.09 -3.18 -7.15
C ALA A 39 -1.05 -2.65 -6.28
N ILE A 40 -1.29 -1.34 -6.24
CA ILE A 40 -2.42 -0.73 -5.53
C ILE A 40 -3.75 -1.08 -6.20
N GLU A 41 -3.82 -1.06 -7.53
CA GLU A 41 -5.01 -1.41 -8.32
C GLU A 41 -5.31 -2.92 -8.31
N ASN A 42 -4.34 -3.79 -7.97
CA ASN A 42 -4.54 -5.23 -7.79
C ASN A 42 -4.59 -5.70 -6.31
N ILE A 43 -4.55 -4.81 -5.32
CA ILE A 43 -4.84 -5.20 -3.93
C ILE A 43 -6.35 -5.46 -3.83
N THR A 44 -6.74 -6.69 -4.12
CA THR A 44 -8.09 -7.22 -3.88
C THR A 44 -8.38 -7.39 -2.39
N GLN A 45 -7.36 -7.30 -1.55
CA GLN A 45 -7.43 -7.49 -0.09
C GLN A 45 -7.75 -6.20 0.67
N GLY A 46 -8.63 -6.33 1.65
CA GLY A 46 -8.90 -5.28 2.62
C GLY A 46 -7.77 -5.21 3.64
N ILE A 47 -7.27 -4.01 3.90
CA ILE A 47 -6.20 -3.77 4.86
C ILE A 47 -6.75 -2.91 5.99
N SER A 48 -6.49 -3.33 7.23
CA SER A 48 -6.65 -2.53 8.45
C SER A 48 -5.37 -2.57 9.27
N VAL A 49 -5.04 -1.48 9.94
CA VAL A 49 -3.83 -1.32 10.76
C VAL A 49 -4.25 -0.96 12.17
N VAL A 50 -3.64 -1.61 13.17
CA VAL A 50 -3.87 -1.35 14.59
C VAL A 50 -2.59 -0.91 15.29
N ASP A 51 -2.72 -0.12 16.36
CA ASP A 51 -1.60 0.27 17.21
C ASP A 51 -1.28 -0.80 18.29
N GLN A 52 -0.27 -0.50 19.12
CA GLN A 52 0.14 -1.35 20.24
C GLN A 52 -0.95 -1.57 21.30
N SER A 53 -1.98 -0.73 21.33
CA SER A 53 -3.14 -0.83 22.22
C SER A 53 -4.32 -1.56 21.55
N LEU A 54 -4.08 -2.19 20.38
CA LEU A 54 -5.09 -2.90 19.59
C LEU A 54 -6.24 -1.99 19.13
N ARG A 55 -5.95 -0.72 18.86
CA ARG A 55 -6.91 0.25 18.33
C ARG A 55 -6.67 0.48 16.85
N LEU A 56 -7.75 0.55 16.07
CA LEU A 56 -7.70 0.82 14.63
C LEU A 56 -7.12 2.23 14.39
N VAL A 57 -6.10 2.33 13.53
CA VAL A 57 -5.46 3.61 13.18
C VAL A 57 -5.55 3.95 11.69
N ALA A 58 -5.72 2.96 10.82
CA ALA A 58 -5.89 3.17 9.38
C ALA A 58 -6.57 1.97 8.71
N TRP A 59 -7.18 2.20 7.56
CA TRP A 59 -7.73 1.17 6.67
C TRP A 59 -7.76 1.67 5.22
N ASN A 60 -7.80 0.76 4.25
CA ASN A 60 -8.01 1.10 2.84
C ASN A 60 -9.51 1.05 2.46
N HIS A 61 -9.87 1.63 1.32
CA HIS A 61 -11.26 1.59 0.83
C HIS A 61 -11.75 0.15 0.63
N ARG A 62 -10.88 -0.72 0.11
CA ARG A 62 -11.19 -2.13 -0.14
C ARG A 62 -11.65 -2.88 1.11
N TYR A 63 -11.12 -2.54 2.29
CA TYR A 63 -11.53 -3.12 3.56
C TYR A 63 -13.00 -2.85 3.88
N LEU A 64 -13.51 -1.67 3.51
CA LEU A 64 -14.92 -1.33 3.70
C LEU A 64 -15.81 -2.07 2.70
N GLU A 65 -15.38 -2.14 1.43
CA GLU A 65 -16.14 -2.83 0.38
C GLU A 65 -16.28 -4.33 0.65
N LEU A 66 -15.22 -4.99 1.12
CA LEU A 66 -15.24 -6.44 1.34
C LEU A 66 -16.15 -6.87 2.48
N PHE A 67 -16.26 -6.05 3.52
CA PHE A 67 -16.97 -6.41 4.74
C PHE A 67 -18.31 -5.70 4.89
N GLU A 68 -18.61 -4.65 4.12
CA GLU A 68 -19.90 -3.95 4.16
C GLU A 68 -20.32 -3.58 5.61
N TYR A 69 -19.41 -2.90 6.32
CA TYR A 69 -19.65 -2.48 7.70
C TYR A 69 -20.74 -1.41 7.79
N PRO A 70 -21.57 -1.41 8.85
CA PRO A 70 -22.54 -0.36 9.10
C PRO A 70 -21.83 0.95 9.45
N ASP A 71 -22.50 2.06 9.15
CA ASP A 71 -22.02 3.40 9.44
C ASP A 71 -21.63 3.55 10.92
N GLY A 72 -20.46 4.13 11.16
CA GLY A 72 -19.94 4.37 12.51
C GLY A 72 -19.29 3.18 13.20
N LEU A 73 -19.26 1.98 12.59
CA LEU A 73 -18.51 0.85 13.16
C LEU A 73 -16.99 1.04 13.00
N ILE A 74 -16.55 1.58 11.86
CA ILE A 74 -15.14 1.78 11.54
C ILE A 74 -14.77 3.25 11.75
N TYR A 75 -13.89 3.50 12.72
CA TYR A 75 -13.32 4.81 13.00
C TYR A 75 -11.98 4.68 13.74
N VAL A 76 -11.16 5.73 13.69
CA VAL A 76 -9.87 5.78 14.38
C VAL A 76 -10.06 5.66 15.90
N GLY A 77 -9.34 4.74 16.52
CA GLY A 77 -9.40 4.46 17.96
C GLY A 77 -10.38 3.34 18.35
N ARG A 78 -11.18 2.82 17.41
CA ARG A 78 -12.06 1.66 17.65
C ARG A 78 -11.22 0.45 18.11
N PRO A 79 -11.56 -0.22 19.22
CA PRO A 79 -10.91 -1.47 19.59
C PRO A 79 -11.11 -2.52 18.49
N ILE A 80 -10.03 -3.16 18.05
CA ILE A 80 -10.11 -4.17 16.97
C ILE A 80 -10.97 -5.37 17.38
N ALA A 81 -11.03 -5.68 18.67
CA ALA A 81 -11.86 -6.75 19.23
C ALA A 81 -13.35 -6.57 18.88
N ASP A 82 -13.85 -5.34 18.86
CA ASP A 82 -15.25 -5.08 18.51
C ASP A 82 -15.54 -5.36 17.03
N ILE A 83 -14.57 -5.07 16.16
CA ILE A 83 -14.66 -5.32 14.71
C ILE A 83 -14.54 -6.82 14.44
N ILE A 84 -13.64 -7.51 15.13
CA ILE A 84 -13.47 -8.97 15.03
C ILE A 84 -14.74 -9.67 15.54
N ARG A 85 -15.32 -9.25 16.67
CA ARG A 85 -16.57 -9.82 17.18
C ARG A 85 -17.71 -9.64 16.17
N TYR A 86 -17.86 -8.44 15.61
CA TYR A 86 -18.84 -8.20 14.54
C TYR A 86 -18.63 -9.11 13.32
N ASN A 87 -17.38 -9.38 12.93
CA ASN A 87 -17.08 -10.33 11.86
C ASN A 87 -17.41 -11.78 12.25
N ALA A 88 -17.13 -12.18 13.49
CA ALA A 88 -17.40 -13.51 14.01
C ALA A 88 -18.92 -13.79 14.09
N ASP A 89 -19.72 -12.80 14.55
CA ASP A 89 -21.19 -12.86 14.57
C ASP A 89 -21.78 -13.07 13.16
N ARG A 90 -21.04 -12.66 12.12
CA ARG A 90 -21.40 -12.85 10.70
C ARG A 90 -20.83 -14.13 10.10
N GLY A 91 -20.17 -14.98 10.89
CA GLY A 91 -19.56 -16.23 10.45
C GLY A 91 -18.28 -16.07 9.64
N LEU A 92 -17.67 -14.87 9.62
CA LEU A 92 -16.46 -14.60 8.83
C LEU A 92 -15.16 -15.05 9.52
N CYS A 93 -15.26 -15.54 10.76
CA CYS A 93 -14.13 -16.07 11.54
C CYS A 93 -14.15 -17.61 11.66
N GLY A 94 -15.00 -18.29 10.90
CA GLY A 94 -15.19 -19.74 10.99
C GLY A 94 -16.17 -20.16 12.09
N PRO A 95 -16.39 -21.48 12.27
CA PRO A 95 -17.33 -22.00 13.25
C PRO A 95 -16.80 -21.85 14.68
N GLY A 96 -17.65 -21.37 15.59
CA GLY A 96 -17.34 -21.18 17.01
C GLY A 96 -18.28 -20.14 17.63
N ASP A 97 -18.41 -20.13 18.95
CA ASP A 97 -19.08 -19.05 19.67
C ASP A 97 -18.06 -17.92 19.89
N PRO A 98 -18.31 -16.68 19.42
CA PRO A 98 -17.40 -15.54 19.60
C PRO A 98 -17.10 -15.18 21.06
N ASP A 99 -17.91 -15.65 22.00
CA ASP A 99 -17.82 -15.36 23.43
C ASP A 99 -17.48 -16.58 24.30
N MET A 100 -17.20 -17.77 23.72
CA MET A 100 -16.69 -18.95 24.45
C MET A 100 -15.18 -19.16 24.38
#